data_AF-A0A953Q2E2-F1
#
_entry.id   AF-A0A953Q2E2-F1
#
_cell.length_a   1.000
_cell.length_b   1.000
_cell.length_c   1.000
_cell.angle_alpha   90.00
_cell.angle_beta   90.00
_cell.angle_gamma   90.00
#
_symmetry.space_group_name_H-M   'P 1'
#
loop_
_entity.id
_entity.type
_entity.pdbx_description
1 polymer ?
#
loop_
_entity_poly.entity_id
_entity_poly.type
_entity_poly.pdbx_seq_one_letter_code
_entity_poly.pdbx_strand_id
1 'polypeptide(L)'
;MLRSWLSVMLVLSAVVMVPSCGHDQQLVSIDLQPKLGFVFEGLGAQGQFTALGTYIHPPETKDITNQVVWKLDIANFGDLTQTGQITYTRADGCGSGDVIATHYDDPNNLGHGQTLTASAPVKGVNEGTDTCKP
;
A
#
# COMPACT_ATOMS: atom_id res chain seq x y z
N MET A 1 21.29 -18.04 -72.81
CA MET A 1 19.89 -17.81 -72.40
C MET A 1 19.56 -18.79 -71.28
N LEU A 2 19.77 -18.35 -70.03
CA LEU A 2 19.79 -19.18 -68.82
C LEU A 2 18.46 -18.97 -68.08
N ARG A 3 17.54 -19.95 -68.13
CA ARG A 3 16.23 -19.88 -67.44
C ARG A 3 16.43 -20.16 -65.96
N SER A 4 16.54 -19.08 -65.21
CA SER A 4 16.59 -19.00 -63.74
C SER A 4 15.35 -19.67 -63.13
N TRP A 5 15.54 -20.80 -62.45
CA TRP A 5 14.49 -21.48 -61.69
C TRP A 5 14.35 -20.81 -60.31
N LEU A 6 13.58 -19.74 -60.25
CA LEU A 6 13.22 -19.13 -58.97
C LEU A 6 12.32 -20.11 -58.21
N SER A 7 12.77 -20.61 -57.06
CA SER A 7 12.21 -20.20 -55.76
C SER A 7 12.77 -21.08 -54.65
N VAL A 8 13.79 -20.53 -54.02
CA VAL A 8 14.35 -20.93 -52.73
C VAL A 8 13.22 -21.05 -51.70
N MET A 9 13.05 -22.24 -51.12
CA MET A 9 12.29 -22.43 -49.90
C MET A 9 12.95 -21.64 -48.78
N LEU A 10 12.46 -20.42 -48.53
CA LEU A 10 12.75 -19.71 -47.29
C LEU A 10 11.67 -20.11 -46.28
N VAL A 11 11.92 -21.21 -45.57
CA VAL A 11 11.10 -21.61 -44.42
C VAL A 11 11.18 -20.47 -43.41
N LEU A 12 10.03 -19.84 -43.20
CA LEU A 12 9.77 -18.79 -42.23
C LEU A 12 9.99 -19.35 -40.81
N SER A 13 11.23 -19.39 -40.35
CA SER A 13 11.53 -19.72 -38.96
C SER A 13 11.28 -18.49 -38.10
N ALA A 14 10.00 -18.19 -37.86
CA ALA A 14 9.58 -17.32 -36.77
C ALA A 14 9.97 -18.03 -35.47
N VAL A 15 11.12 -17.66 -34.90
CA VAL A 15 11.42 -18.02 -33.52
C VAL A 15 10.48 -17.18 -32.65
N VAL A 16 9.28 -17.71 -32.40
CA VAL A 16 8.37 -17.20 -31.38
C VAL A 16 9.01 -17.52 -30.03
N MET A 17 9.91 -16.66 -29.56
CA MET A 17 10.35 -16.65 -28.17
C MET A 17 9.39 -15.79 -27.35
N VAL A 18 8.24 -16.35 -26.98
CA VAL A 18 7.43 -15.90 -25.84
C VAL A 18 6.51 -17.06 -25.45
N PRO A 19 6.30 -17.34 -24.15
CA PRO A 19 5.96 -16.31 -23.17
C PRO A 19 6.83 -16.30 -21.91
N SER A 20 6.99 -15.08 -21.40
CA SER A 20 7.11 -14.77 -19.97
C SER A 20 6.51 -15.86 -19.08
N CYS A 21 7.36 -16.63 -18.41
CA CYS A 21 6.98 -17.29 -17.16
C CYS A 21 7.28 -16.32 -16.00
N GLY A 22 6.89 -15.06 -16.16
CA GLY A 22 6.78 -14.11 -15.06
C GLY A 22 5.46 -14.39 -14.37
N HIS A 23 5.48 -15.29 -13.38
CA HIS A 23 4.37 -15.46 -12.46
C HIS A 23 4.08 -14.09 -11.82
N ASP A 24 2.81 -13.70 -11.75
CA ASP A 24 2.41 -12.45 -11.12
C ASP A 24 2.94 -12.41 -9.69
N GLN A 25 3.58 -11.31 -9.29
CA GLN A 25 4.09 -11.19 -7.93
C GLN A 25 2.89 -11.17 -6.97
N GLN A 26 2.69 -12.28 -6.27
CA GLN A 26 1.58 -12.41 -5.32
C GLN A 26 1.92 -11.73 -4.00
N LEU A 27 1.20 -10.65 -3.68
CA LEU A 27 1.21 -10.01 -2.37
C LEU A 27 0.45 -10.91 -1.37
N VAL A 28 1.04 -11.18 -0.20
CA VAL A 28 0.43 -12.06 0.81
C VAL A 28 0.21 -11.39 2.16
N SER A 29 0.92 -10.31 2.46
CA SER A 29 0.74 -9.57 3.70
C SER A 29 1.19 -8.12 3.57
N ILE A 30 0.66 -7.29 4.45
CA ILE A 30 1.03 -5.88 4.61
C ILE A 30 1.38 -5.64 6.07
N ASP A 31 2.40 -4.84 6.33
CA ASP A 31 2.70 -4.32 7.66
C ASP A 31 2.90 -2.80 7.59
N LEU A 32 2.65 -2.11 8.70
CA LEU A 32 2.86 -0.67 8.82
C LEU A 32 4.12 -0.36 9.62
N GLN A 33 4.88 0.62 9.16
CA GLN A 33 5.99 1.20 9.88
C GLN A 33 5.74 2.68 10.16
N PRO A 34 5.93 3.17 11.39
CA PRO A 34 6.27 2.41 12.59
C PRO A 34 5.10 1.55 13.08
N LYS A 35 5.39 0.30 13.48
CA LYS A 35 4.36 -0.67 13.94
C LYS A 35 3.67 -0.26 15.23
N LEU A 36 4.41 0.39 16.13
CA LEU A 36 3.85 0.95 17.37
C LEU A 36 3.16 2.29 17.14
N GLY A 37 3.16 2.78 15.91
CA GLY A 37 2.46 3.99 15.54
C GLY A 37 3.08 5.27 16.11
N PHE A 38 2.22 6.27 16.34
CA PHE A 38 2.64 7.61 16.78
C PHE A 38 1.86 8.09 18.01
N VAL A 39 2.56 8.88 18.82
CA VAL A 39 1.97 9.72 19.86
C VAL A 39 2.13 11.17 19.41
N PHE A 40 1.03 11.91 19.31
CA PHE A 40 1.03 13.29 18.84
C PHE A 40 1.01 14.27 20.01
N GLU A 41 2.06 15.09 20.08
CA GLU A 41 2.31 16.03 21.18
C GLU A 41 1.47 17.32 21.11
N GLY A 42 0.69 17.50 20.04
CA GLY A 42 -0.19 18.67 19.90
C GLY A 42 -0.46 19.06 18.45
N LEU A 43 -1.27 20.11 18.29
CA LEU A 43 -1.77 20.59 17.00
C LEU A 43 -0.64 20.76 15.96
N GLY A 44 -0.83 20.18 14.78
CA GLY A 44 0.10 20.26 13.66
C GLY A 44 1.26 19.25 13.73
N ALA A 45 1.36 18.43 14.78
CA ALA A 45 2.32 17.34 14.82
C ALA A 45 2.07 16.34 13.68
N GLN A 46 3.14 15.84 13.07
CA GLN A 46 3.08 14.97 11.90
C GLN A 46 3.71 13.61 12.17
N GLY A 47 3.12 12.59 11.57
CA GLY A 47 3.64 11.22 11.53
C GLY A 47 3.61 10.72 10.09
N GLN A 48 4.58 9.90 9.73
CA GLN A 48 4.65 9.28 8.40
C GLN A 48 4.60 7.76 8.58
N PHE A 49 3.57 7.14 8.02
CA PHE A 49 3.49 5.69 7.91
C PHE A 49 4.04 5.23 6.57
N THR A 50 4.72 4.10 6.58
CA THR A 50 5.13 3.36 5.39
C THR A 50 4.41 2.02 5.40
N ALA A 51 3.75 1.67 4.30
CA ALA A 51 3.15 0.36 4.12
C ALA A 51 4.12 -0.55 3.39
N LEU A 52 4.49 -1.68 4.02
CA LEU A 52 5.38 -2.68 3.44
C LEU A 52 4.59 -3.92 3.04
N GLY A 53 4.62 -4.25 1.76
CA GLY A 53 4.02 -5.46 1.20
C GLY A 53 5.03 -6.59 1.12
N THR A 54 4.64 -7.80 1.53
CA THR A 54 5.46 -9.02 1.34
C THR A 54 4.89 -9.85 0.19
N TYR A 55 5.75 -10.14 -0.77
CA TYR A 55 5.47 -10.97 -1.94
C TYR A 55 6.16 -12.32 -1.80
N ILE A 56 5.63 -13.38 -2.41
CA ILE A 56 6.16 -14.75 -2.28
C ILE A 56 6.78 -15.35 -3.55
N HIS A 57 6.59 -14.75 -4.72
CA HIS A 57 7.07 -15.29 -5.99
C HIS A 57 7.53 -14.19 -6.97
N PRO A 58 8.83 -13.85 -6.99
CA PRO A 58 9.85 -14.22 -5.99
C PRO A 58 9.59 -13.57 -4.61
N PRO A 59 10.12 -14.14 -3.52
CA PRO A 59 10.00 -13.53 -2.19
C PRO A 59 10.68 -12.17 -2.14
N GLU A 60 9.92 -11.13 -1.79
CA GLU A 60 10.41 -9.75 -1.74
C GLU A 60 9.53 -8.90 -0.82
N THR A 61 10.13 -7.93 -0.13
CA THR A 61 9.37 -6.90 0.60
C THR A 61 9.50 -5.57 -0.15
N LYS A 62 8.38 -4.92 -0.43
CA LYS A 62 8.33 -3.65 -1.17
C LYS A 62 7.58 -2.59 -0.39
N ASP A 63 7.98 -1.35 -0.59
CA ASP A 63 7.17 -0.19 -0.20
C ASP A 63 5.97 -0.07 -1.13
N ILE A 64 4.78 -0.20 -0.55
CA ILE A 64 3.47 -0.09 -1.22
C ILE A 64 2.67 1.09 -0.66
N THR A 65 3.32 2.07 -0.02
CA THR A 65 2.69 3.24 0.63
C THR A 65 1.73 3.98 -0.30
N ASN A 66 2.08 4.10 -1.59
CA ASN A 66 1.26 4.80 -2.59
C ASN A 66 0.26 3.88 -3.31
N GLN A 67 0.17 2.61 -2.93
CA GLN A 67 -0.71 1.59 -3.54
C GLN A 67 -1.84 1.16 -2.60
N VAL A 68 -1.74 1.50 -1.31
CA VAL A 68 -2.77 1.22 -0.32
C VAL A 68 -3.73 2.40 -0.19
N VAL A 69 -4.97 2.09 0.18
CA VAL A 69 -5.95 3.07 0.62
C VAL A 69 -5.77 3.30 2.11
N TRP A 70 -5.47 4.55 2.46
CA TRP A 70 -5.29 4.99 3.84
C TRP A 70 -6.62 5.44 4.46
N LYS A 71 -6.89 5.00 5.69
CA LYS A 71 -8.05 5.42 6.48
C LYS A 71 -7.64 5.64 7.93
N LEU A 72 -8.27 6.64 8.56
CA LEU A 72 -8.21 6.87 10.00
C LEU A 72 -9.55 6.47 10.61
N ASP A 73 -9.54 5.63 11.65
CA ASP A 73 -10.76 5.11 12.27
C ASP A 73 -11.27 5.95 13.46
N ILE A 74 -10.72 7.14 13.65
CA ILE A 74 -11.11 8.09 14.68
C ILE A 74 -11.57 9.41 14.04
N ALA A 75 -12.75 9.88 14.45
CA ALA A 75 -13.30 11.15 14.00
C ALA A 75 -12.53 12.35 14.59
N ASN A 76 -12.36 13.40 13.79
CA ASN A 76 -11.78 14.68 14.20
C ASN A 76 -10.36 14.60 14.83
N PHE A 77 -9.58 13.56 14.54
CA PHE A 77 -8.23 13.40 15.10
C PHE A 77 -7.14 14.08 14.27
N GLY A 78 -7.22 13.95 12.95
CA GLY A 78 -6.20 14.46 12.05
C GLY A 78 -6.56 14.27 10.59
N ASP A 79 -5.75 14.87 9.73
CA ASP A 79 -5.81 14.71 8.29
C ASP A 79 -4.79 13.64 7.85
N LEU A 80 -5.26 12.59 7.19
CA LEU A 80 -4.42 11.50 6.66
C LEU A 80 -4.37 11.58 5.13
N THR A 81 -3.18 11.70 4.58
CA THR A 81 -2.95 11.78 3.12
C THR A 81 -2.87 10.40 2.48
N GLN A 82 -3.02 10.35 1.15
CA GLN A 82 -2.82 9.11 0.37
C GLN A 82 -1.37 8.60 0.37
N THR A 83 -0.42 9.40 0.86
CA THR A 83 0.98 9.01 1.00
C THR A 83 1.32 8.52 2.40
N GLY A 84 0.32 8.26 3.26
CA GLY A 84 0.51 7.77 4.62
C GLY A 84 0.99 8.83 5.63
N GLN A 85 0.96 10.13 5.28
CA GLN A 85 1.27 11.20 6.21
C GLN A 85 0.01 11.58 6.98
N ILE A 86 0.10 11.59 8.30
CA ILE A 86 -0.94 12.09 9.19
C ILE A 86 -0.50 13.41 9.82
N THR A 87 -1.38 14.41 9.79
CA THR A 87 -1.22 15.65 10.53
C THR A 87 -2.30 15.70 11.61
N TYR A 88 -1.88 15.80 12.87
CA TYR A 88 -2.79 15.87 14.00
C TYR A 88 -3.44 17.24 14.09
N THR A 89 -4.77 17.30 14.20
CA THR A 89 -5.54 18.56 14.08
C THR A 89 -6.20 19.01 15.38
N ARG A 90 -5.99 18.27 16.49
CA ARG A 90 -6.56 18.64 17.78
C ARG A 90 -5.56 19.39 18.66
N ALA A 91 -6.05 20.41 19.36
CA ALA A 91 -5.24 21.16 20.33
C ALA A 91 -5.28 20.56 21.75
N ASP A 92 -6.28 19.73 22.05
CA ASP A 92 -6.47 19.12 23.37
C ASP A 92 -5.53 17.94 23.64
N GLY A 93 -4.83 17.42 22.63
CA GLY A 93 -3.95 16.27 22.76
C GLY A 93 -4.72 14.96 23.05
N CYS A 94 -6.02 14.92 22.76
CA CYS A 94 -6.90 13.78 23.04
C CYS A 94 -7.22 12.96 21.78
N GLY A 95 -7.79 11.78 22.01
CA GLY A 95 -8.19 10.83 20.99
C GLY A 95 -7.19 9.68 20.85
N SER A 96 -7.74 8.50 20.57
CA SER A 96 -7.01 7.31 20.17
C SER A 96 -7.78 6.55 19.09
N GLY A 97 -7.02 5.93 18.19
CA GLY A 97 -7.55 5.09 17.12
C GLY A 97 -6.40 4.41 16.40
N ASP A 98 -6.70 3.88 15.23
CA ASP A 98 -5.78 3.23 14.31
C ASP A 98 -5.77 3.92 12.95
N VAL A 99 -4.57 3.98 12.38
CA VAL A 99 -4.38 4.17 10.94
C VAL A 99 -4.46 2.80 10.28
N ILE A 100 -5.29 2.71 9.25
CA ILE A 100 -5.57 1.49 8.49
C ILE A 100 -5.08 1.69 7.06
N ALA A 101 -4.28 0.76 6.58
CA ALA A 101 -3.86 0.67 5.18
C ALA A 101 -4.45 -0.59 4.55
N THR A 102 -5.20 -0.43 3.46
CA THR A 102 -5.81 -1.55 2.74
C THR A 102 -5.33 -1.59 1.29
N HIS A 103 -4.81 -2.73 0.86
CA HIS A 103 -4.59 -3.05 -0.54
C HIS A 103 -5.79 -3.83 -1.09
N TYR A 104 -6.23 -3.46 -2.29
CA TYR A 104 -7.26 -4.16 -3.03
C TYR A 104 -6.63 -4.77 -4.27
N ASP A 105 -6.86 -6.07 -4.50
CA ASP A 105 -6.39 -6.72 -5.72
C ASP A 105 -7.04 -6.12 -6.98
N ASP A 106 -8.29 -5.66 -6.88
CA ASP A 106 -8.97 -4.86 -7.90
C ASP A 106 -9.34 -3.49 -7.33
N PRO A 107 -8.56 -2.43 -7.61
CA PRO A 107 -8.85 -1.08 -7.13
C PRO A 107 -10.14 -0.48 -7.72
N ASN A 108 -10.68 -1.04 -8.81
CA ASN A 108 -11.92 -0.58 -9.44
C ASN A 108 -13.16 -1.29 -8.89
N ASN A 109 -12.99 -2.37 -8.13
CA ASN A 109 -14.09 -3.16 -7.58
C ASN A 109 -13.80 -3.60 -6.15
N LEU A 110 -13.93 -2.66 -5.22
CA LEU A 110 -13.60 -2.84 -3.79
C LEU A 110 -14.42 -3.94 -3.07
N GLY A 111 -15.43 -4.53 -3.72
CA GLY A 111 -16.24 -5.64 -3.19
C GLY A 111 -15.86 -7.03 -3.73
N HIS A 112 -14.88 -7.12 -4.63
CA HIS A 112 -14.43 -8.37 -5.24
C HIS A 112 -12.89 -8.47 -5.20
N GLY A 113 -12.36 -9.67 -4.96
CA GLY A 113 -10.91 -9.92 -4.83
C GLY A 113 -10.47 -10.07 -3.38
N GLN A 114 -9.18 -10.29 -3.15
CA GLN A 114 -8.65 -10.31 -1.78
C GLN A 114 -8.34 -8.88 -1.34
N THR A 115 -8.50 -8.67 -0.04
CA THR A 115 -8.12 -7.43 0.63
C THR A 115 -7.11 -7.77 1.70
N LEU A 116 -5.99 -7.06 1.67
CA LEU A 116 -4.97 -7.14 2.70
C LEU A 116 -5.01 -5.83 3.47
N THR A 117 -5.10 -5.94 4.79
CA THR A 117 -5.21 -4.79 5.67
C THR A 117 -4.14 -4.86 6.75
N ALA A 118 -3.51 -3.73 7.02
CA ALA A 118 -2.64 -3.52 8.16
C ALA A 118 -3.15 -2.33 8.97
N SER A 119 -2.97 -2.37 10.29
CA SER A 119 -3.29 -1.25 11.17
C SER A 119 -2.15 -0.94 12.13
N ALA A 120 -2.04 0.33 12.53
CA ALA A 120 -1.11 0.80 13.52
C ALA A 120 -1.76 1.90 14.36
N PRO A 121 -1.50 1.92 15.69
CA PRO A 121 -2.21 2.82 16.58
C PRO A 121 -1.74 4.27 16.44
N VAL A 122 -2.63 5.20 16.73
CA VAL A 122 -2.32 6.62 16.89
C VAL A 122 -3.02 7.14 18.13
N LYS A 123 -2.36 8.01 18.87
CA LYS A 123 -2.98 8.67 20.03
C LYS A 123 -2.44 10.07 20.25
N GLY A 124 -3.26 10.92 20.83
CA GLY A 124 -2.79 12.19 21.37
C GLY A 124 -2.03 11.98 22.69
N VAL A 125 -1.13 12.90 23.02
CA VAL A 125 -0.28 12.83 24.23
C VAL A 125 -1.08 12.83 25.54
N ASN A 126 -2.24 13.50 25.55
CA ASN A 126 -3.09 13.60 26.73
C ASN A 126 -4.12 12.48 26.82
N GLU A 127 -4.18 11.58 25.84
CA GLU A 127 -5.16 10.50 25.81
C GLU A 127 -5.09 9.64 27.09
N GLY A 128 -6.25 9.45 27.73
CA GLY A 128 -6.36 8.70 28.99
C GLY A 128 -6.04 9.51 30.25
N THR A 129 -5.75 10.81 30.13
CA THR A 129 -5.63 11.72 31.27
C THR A 129 -6.96 12.45 31.55
N ASP A 130 -7.07 13.08 32.73
CA ASP A 130 -8.27 13.83 33.14
C ASP A 130 -8.64 15.00 32.21
N THR A 131 -7.71 15.46 31.36
CA THR A 131 -7.94 16.54 30.40
C THR A 131 -8.76 16.11 29.19
N CYS A 132 -8.89 14.80 28.93
CA CYS A 132 -9.61 14.22 27.79
C CYS A 132 -11.02 13.72 28.13
N LYS A 133 -11.60 14.21 29.23
CA LYS A 133 -12.96 13.87 29.62
C LYS A 133 -13.97 14.40 28.57
N PRO A 134 -15.00 13.62 28.20
CA PRO A 134 -16.03 14.04 27.26
C PRO A 134 -16.82 15.28 27.72
#